data_AF-A0A7W7MG35-F1
#
_entry.id   AF-A0A7W7MG35-F1
#
_cell.length_a   1.000
_cell.length_b   1.000
_cell.length_c   1.000
_cell.angle_alpha   90.00
_cell.angle_beta   90.00
_cell.angle_gamma   90.00
#
_symmetry.space_group_name_H-M   'P 1'
#
loop_
_entity.id
_entity.type
_entity.pdbx_description
1 polymer ?
#
loop_
_entity_poly.entity_id
_entity_poly.type
_entity_poly.pdbx_seq_one_letter_code
_entity_poly.pdbx_strand_id
1 'polypeptide(L)'
;MKKRREAAPAAPEFCSLLGDPDAARLTEALLKRDWGTTREVLATPDPENRSYYLSLTGGNPGLEEWITGPVRDEPDSTLPLLVQGARYISWAWEARGTGWGDTVSEEAAKLWFDRLRRAEDCLDEVVDREPDNADAWRYLITLGRARDLPEEERRRRFDGLIAADPTHYFGHVQMLEGLMPKWGGSTEAMFAFARERAAACPGTHIPTLVVLAHLENRRGNGGNDYLERDDVAEDIWQASQLSVFHDDYQETLLTPIVWNNFAFALTFTGQFPSASSIFDVIEDDWIMKSPWGDMDFFVECRDYARANLEDDD
;
A
#
# COMPACT_ATOMS: atom_id res chain seq x y z
N MET A 1 -49.36 16.51 -13.33
CA MET A 1 -48.20 15.98 -12.60
C MET A 1 -47.13 15.57 -13.61
N LYS A 2 -46.05 16.34 -13.73
CA LYS A 2 -44.88 15.95 -14.54
C LYS A 2 -44.10 14.91 -13.73
N LYS A 3 -44.01 13.67 -14.23
CA LYS A 3 -43.07 12.67 -13.69
C LYS A 3 -41.66 13.26 -13.75
N ARG A 4 -41.03 13.48 -12.60
CA ARG A 4 -39.59 13.69 -12.50
C ARG A 4 -38.96 12.44 -13.11
N ARG A 5 -38.20 12.62 -14.18
CA ARG A 5 -37.33 11.60 -14.74
C ARG A 5 -36.16 11.54 -13.76
N GLU A 6 -36.05 10.47 -12.99
CA GLU A 6 -34.82 10.20 -12.23
C GLU A 6 -33.66 10.22 -13.22
N ALA A 7 -32.61 10.98 -12.88
CA ALA A 7 -31.38 10.93 -13.62
C ALA A 7 -30.84 9.49 -13.55
N ALA A 8 -30.35 8.96 -14.66
CA ALA A 8 -29.60 7.71 -14.60
C ALA A 8 -28.45 7.88 -13.60
N PRO A 9 -28.16 6.87 -12.75
CA PRO A 9 -27.02 6.94 -11.86
C PRO A 9 -25.75 7.23 -12.67
N ALA A 10 -24.85 8.04 -12.10
CA ALA A 10 -23.56 8.30 -12.73
C ALA A 10 -22.80 6.98 -12.89
N ALA A 11 -21.96 6.88 -13.92
CA ALA A 11 -21.10 5.72 -14.07
C ALA A 11 -20.13 5.64 -12.87
N PRO A 12 -19.84 4.43 -12.34
CA PRO A 12 -18.88 4.29 -11.26
C PRO A 12 -17.50 4.79 -11.68
N GLU A 13 -16.80 5.44 -10.74
CA GLU A 13 -15.44 5.97 -10.93
C GLU A 13 -14.51 5.42 -9.85
N PHE A 14 -13.20 5.41 -10.11
CA PHE A 14 -12.26 4.99 -9.07
C PHE A 14 -12.25 6.00 -7.94
N CYS A 15 -12.34 5.49 -6.71
CA CYS A 15 -12.22 6.26 -5.48
C CYS A 15 -10.92 7.06 -5.49
N SER A 16 -11.06 8.39 -5.55
CA SER A 16 -9.92 9.31 -5.49
C SER A 16 -9.59 9.61 -4.04
N LEU A 17 -8.30 9.50 -3.69
CA LEU A 17 -7.79 9.87 -2.38
C LEU A 17 -8.50 9.20 -1.19
N LEU A 18 -9.03 7.98 -1.38
CA LEU A 18 -9.83 7.26 -0.38
C LEU A 18 -11.01 8.09 0.15
N GLY A 19 -11.59 8.96 -0.68
CA GLY A 19 -12.69 9.84 -0.28
C GLY A 19 -12.32 10.83 0.83
N ASP A 20 -11.03 10.95 1.19
CA ASP A 20 -10.61 11.66 2.39
C ASP A 20 -10.38 13.16 2.12
N PRO A 21 -11.11 14.06 2.80
CA PRO A 21 -10.99 15.49 2.58
C PRO A 21 -9.63 16.05 3.00
N ASP A 22 -8.95 15.44 3.98
CA ASP A 22 -7.62 15.87 4.42
C ASP A 22 -6.54 15.48 3.39
N ALA A 23 -6.66 14.34 2.73
CA ALA A 23 -5.84 13.97 1.57
C ALA A 23 -6.02 14.94 0.39
N ALA A 24 -7.26 15.40 0.14
CA ALA A 24 -7.52 16.43 -0.88
C ALA A 24 -6.88 17.77 -0.49
N ARG A 25 -7.04 18.19 0.78
CA ARG A 25 -6.41 19.40 1.33
C ARG A 25 -4.88 19.34 1.23
N LEU A 26 -4.30 18.19 1.55
CA LEU A 26 -2.86 17.94 1.44
C LEU A 26 -2.38 18.08 0.00
N THR A 27 -3.07 17.45 -0.96
CA THR A 27 -2.71 17.55 -2.38
C THR A 27 -2.72 19.01 -2.85
N GLU A 28 -3.74 19.78 -2.46
CA GLU A 28 -3.80 21.20 -2.79
C GLU A 28 -2.67 22.02 -2.14
N ALA A 29 -2.32 21.72 -0.88
CA ALA A 29 -1.23 22.36 -0.16
C ALA A 29 0.13 22.10 -0.84
N LEU A 30 0.39 20.86 -1.26
CA LEU A 30 1.61 20.47 -1.97
C LEU A 30 1.75 21.19 -3.31
N LEU A 31 0.65 21.33 -4.07
CA LEU A 31 0.63 22.11 -5.32
C LEU A 31 0.95 23.59 -5.09
N LYS A 32 0.48 24.16 -3.98
CA LYS A 32 0.74 25.55 -3.60
C LYS A 32 2.08 25.77 -2.88
N ARG A 33 2.83 24.70 -2.60
CA ARG A 33 4.05 24.71 -1.77
C ARG A 33 3.79 25.27 -0.37
N ASP A 34 2.60 25.00 0.17
CA ASP A 34 2.17 25.43 1.50
C ASP A 34 2.60 24.41 2.56
N TRP A 35 3.81 24.61 3.11
CA TRP A 35 4.33 23.78 4.18
C TRP A 35 3.49 23.85 5.46
N GLY A 36 2.87 25.00 5.76
CA GLY A 36 2.07 25.17 6.98
C GLY A 36 0.89 24.21 7.01
N THR A 37 0.11 24.18 5.92
CA THR A 37 -1.02 23.25 5.77
C THR A 37 -0.55 21.80 5.63
N THR A 38 0.55 21.56 4.90
CA THR A 38 1.14 20.21 4.76
C THR A 38 1.49 19.62 6.13
N ARG A 39 2.20 20.40 6.97
CA ARG A 39 2.59 20.02 8.32
C ARG A 39 1.38 19.78 9.22
N GLU A 40 0.36 20.62 9.12
CA GLU A 40 -0.87 20.48 9.91
C GLU A 40 -1.60 19.17 9.60
N VAL A 41 -1.76 18.80 8.33
CA VAL A 41 -2.37 17.53 7.93
C VAL A 41 -1.53 16.33 8.40
N LEU A 42 -0.20 16.41 8.24
CA LEU A 42 0.72 15.36 8.66
C LEU A 42 0.83 15.19 10.19
N ALA A 43 0.38 16.18 10.97
CA ALA A 43 0.34 16.11 12.43
C ALA A 43 -0.88 15.33 12.98
N THR A 44 -1.64 14.65 12.12
CA THR A 44 -2.74 13.77 12.53
C THR A 44 -2.26 12.75 13.60
N PRO A 45 -3.04 12.53 14.68
CA PRO A 45 -2.69 11.54 15.70
C PRO A 45 -2.92 10.11 15.23
N ASP A 46 -3.69 9.91 14.16
CA ASP A 46 -3.95 8.59 13.59
C ASP A 46 -2.71 8.15 12.76
N PRO A 47 -1.99 7.09 13.18
CA PRO A 47 -0.77 6.66 12.50
C PRO A 47 -1.05 6.14 11.09
N GLU A 48 -2.23 5.57 10.84
CA GLU A 48 -2.58 5.03 9.53
C GLU A 48 -2.86 6.16 8.53
N ASN A 49 -3.61 7.18 8.95
CA ASN A 49 -3.80 8.39 8.16
C ASN A 49 -2.46 9.07 7.87
N ARG A 50 -1.60 9.21 8.88
CA ARG A 50 -0.27 9.81 8.71
C ARG A 50 0.56 9.07 7.66
N SER A 51 0.61 7.74 7.72
CA SER A 51 1.34 6.92 6.75
C SER A 51 0.75 7.03 5.33
N TYR A 52 -0.57 7.13 5.20
CA TYR A 52 -1.22 7.40 3.92
C TYR A 52 -0.83 8.77 3.36
N TYR A 53 -0.93 9.82 4.17
CA TYR A 53 -0.57 11.19 3.80
C TYR A 53 0.91 11.35 3.45
N LEU A 54 1.81 10.66 4.17
CA LEU A 54 3.23 10.60 3.82
C LEU A 54 3.46 9.93 2.46
N SER A 55 2.67 8.92 2.11
CA SER A 55 2.75 8.29 0.78
C SER A 55 2.37 9.27 -0.33
N LEU A 56 1.29 10.06 -0.13
CA LEU A 56 0.90 11.12 -1.06
C LEU A 56 1.97 12.21 -1.16
N THR A 57 2.50 12.63 -0.01
CA THR A 57 3.51 13.68 0.08
C THR A 57 4.81 13.27 -0.61
N GLY A 58 5.39 12.12 -0.23
CA GLY A 58 6.60 11.61 -0.86
C GLY A 58 6.40 11.26 -2.34
N GLY A 59 5.18 10.92 -2.75
CA GLY A 59 4.83 10.68 -4.14
C GLY A 59 4.68 11.97 -4.98
N ASN A 60 4.59 13.16 -4.38
CA ASN A 60 4.28 14.39 -5.10
C ASN A 60 5.50 14.97 -5.84
N PRO A 61 5.48 15.00 -7.19
CA PRO A 61 6.58 15.58 -7.98
C PRO A 61 6.78 17.07 -7.72
N GLY A 62 8.03 17.52 -7.71
CA GLY A 62 8.41 18.91 -7.46
C GLY A 62 8.53 19.27 -5.97
N LEU A 63 8.18 18.37 -5.05
CA LEU A 63 8.42 18.56 -3.61
C LEU A 63 9.92 18.74 -3.29
N GLU A 64 10.79 18.02 -4.02
CA GLU A 64 12.25 18.07 -3.90
C GLU A 64 12.82 19.49 -4.11
N GLU A 65 12.09 20.37 -4.81
CA GLU A 65 12.54 21.73 -5.13
C GLU A 65 12.40 22.69 -3.95
N TRP A 66 11.55 22.39 -2.97
CA TRP A 66 11.21 23.34 -1.91
C TRP A 66 11.24 22.77 -0.49
N ILE A 67 11.16 21.45 -0.30
CA ILE A 67 11.22 20.83 1.05
C ILE A 67 12.51 21.13 1.82
N THR A 68 13.59 21.48 1.11
CA THR A 68 14.85 21.94 1.73
C THR A 68 14.70 23.22 2.54
N GLY A 69 13.72 24.07 2.24
CA GLY A 69 13.37 25.25 3.04
C GLY A 69 12.89 24.85 4.43
N PRO A 70 11.75 24.14 4.56
CA PRO A 70 11.28 23.59 5.83
C PRO A 70 12.33 22.80 6.62
N VAL A 71 13.14 21.97 5.97
CA VAL A 71 14.24 21.23 6.66
C VAL A 71 15.25 22.18 7.31
N ARG A 72 15.61 23.28 6.64
CA ARG A 72 16.53 24.28 7.19
C ARG A 72 15.87 25.14 8.26
N ASP A 73 14.60 25.51 8.06
CA ASP A 73 13.90 26.49 8.88
C ASP A 73 13.31 25.85 10.16
N GLU A 74 13.16 24.52 10.20
CA GLU A 74 12.66 23.73 11.35
C GLU A 74 13.62 22.59 11.76
N PRO A 75 14.89 22.87 12.14
CA PRO A 75 15.90 21.83 12.38
C PRO A 75 15.57 20.91 13.58
N ASP A 76 14.78 21.39 14.54
CA ASP A 76 14.37 20.63 15.71
C ASP A 76 13.22 19.64 15.42
N SER A 77 12.57 19.77 14.26
CA SER A 77 11.50 18.86 13.80
C SER A 77 12.07 17.80 12.86
N THR A 78 11.74 16.53 13.11
CA THR A 78 12.07 15.41 12.20
C THR A 78 11.13 15.34 11.00
N LEU A 79 9.93 15.93 11.07
CA LEU A 79 8.89 15.79 10.06
C LEU A 79 9.29 16.30 8.66
N PRO A 80 9.91 17.50 8.50
CA PRO A 80 10.45 17.90 7.20
C PRO A 80 11.48 16.92 6.65
N LEU A 81 12.30 16.32 7.54
CA LEU A 81 13.35 15.37 7.17
C LEU A 81 12.77 14.03 6.72
N LEU A 82 11.75 13.53 7.42
CA LEU A 82 10.96 12.35 7.03
C LEU A 82 10.33 12.55 5.66
N VAL A 83 9.68 13.69 5.44
CA VAL A 83 9.07 14.06 4.15
C VAL A 83 10.12 14.14 3.03
N GLN A 84 11.28 14.73 3.31
CA GLN A 84 12.39 14.79 2.37
C GLN A 84 12.92 13.39 2.01
N GLY A 85 13.11 12.52 3.01
CA GLY A 85 13.54 11.14 2.81
C GLY A 85 12.55 10.33 1.96
N ALA A 86 11.27 10.41 2.30
CA ALA A 86 10.18 9.80 1.52
C ALA A 86 10.18 10.29 0.05
N ARG A 87 10.36 11.59 -0.16
CA ARG A 87 10.42 12.17 -1.52
C ARG A 87 11.65 11.71 -2.28
N TYR A 88 12.81 11.62 -1.63
CA TYR A 88 14.03 11.15 -2.29
C TYR A 88 13.93 9.71 -2.79
N ILE A 89 13.19 8.84 -2.10
CA ILE A 89 12.90 7.49 -2.59
C ILE A 89 12.08 7.55 -3.88
N SER A 90 10.94 8.23 -3.88
CA SER A 90 10.08 8.35 -5.07
C SER A 90 10.83 9.01 -6.24
N TRP A 91 11.56 10.08 -5.96
CA TRP A 91 12.35 10.79 -6.96
C TRP A 91 13.48 9.93 -7.53
N ALA A 92 14.06 9.02 -6.75
CA ALA A 92 14.98 8.02 -7.28
C ALA A 92 14.27 7.16 -8.34
N TRP A 93 13.14 6.54 -7.99
CA TRP A 93 12.39 5.67 -8.90
C TRP A 93 11.94 6.37 -10.19
N GLU A 94 11.57 7.66 -10.11
CA GLU A 94 11.27 8.48 -11.29
C GLU A 94 12.46 8.60 -12.26
N ALA A 95 13.70 8.73 -11.75
CA ALA A 95 14.89 8.75 -12.60
C ALA A 95 15.24 7.40 -13.21
N ARG A 96 15.01 6.30 -12.48
CA ARG A 96 15.24 4.94 -13.00
C ARG A 96 14.25 4.60 -14.13
N GLY A 97 13.04 5.14 -14.07
CA GLY A 97 11.93 4.79 -14.97
C GLY A 97 11.39 3.38 -14.69
N THR A 98 10.43 2.95 -15.50
CA THR A 98 9.75 1.64 -15.36
C THR A 98 10.44 0.51 -16.13
N GLY A 99 11.64 0.76 -16.67
CA GLY A 99 12.41 -0.21 -17.44
C GLY A 99 13.05 -1.29 -16.58
N TRP A 100 13.33 -2.45 -17.18
CA TRP A 100 14.16 -3.50 -16.57
C TRP A 100 15.59 -2.98 -16.37
N GLY A 101 16.35 -3.55 -15.42
CA GLY A 101 17.69 -3.07 -15.03
C GLY A 101 18.63 -2.82 -16.22
N ASP A 102 18.53 -3.64 -17.27
CA ASP A 102 19.37 -3.58 -18.48
C ASP A 102 19.01 -2.42 -19.44
N THR A 103 17.98 -1.63 -19.13
CA THR A 103 17.50 -0.49 -19.94
C THR A 103 17.78 0.88 -19.30
N VAL A 104 18.40 0.90 -18.12
CA VAL A 104 18.70 2.13 -17.37
C VAL A 104 20.08 2.65 -17.78
N SER A 105 20.17 3.94 -18.14
CA SER A 105 21.47 4.56 -18.47
C SER A 105 22.38 4.64 -17.24
N GLU A 106 23.70 4.70 -17.44
CA GLU A 106 24.66 4.82 -16.34
C GLU A 106 24.42 6.10 -15.52
N GLU A 107 24.05 7.21 -16.17
CA GLU A 107 23.70 8.46 -15.50
C GLU A 107 22.42 8.33 -14.66
N ALA A 108 21.40 7.66 -15.19
CA ALA A 108 20.16 7.40 -14.47
C ALA A 108 20.40 6.50 -13.26
N ALA A 109 21.24 5.47 -13.39
CA ALA A 109 21.65 4.60 -12.29
C ALA A 109 22.42 5.37 -11.20
N LYS A 110 23.39 6.21 -11.59
CA LYS A 110 24.14 7.04 -10.64
C LYS A 110 23.23 8.00 -9.86
N LEU A 111 22.30 8.64 -10.56
CA LEU A 111 21.34 9.55 -9.96
C LEU A 111 20.37 8.83 -9.02
N TRP A 112 19.93 7.64 -9.40
CA TRP A 112 19.11 6.76 -8.57
C TRP A 112 19.82 6.42 -7.25
N PHE A 113 21.06 5.92 -7.32
CA PHE A 113 21.83 5.59 -6.11
C PHE A 113 22.11 6.81 -5.22
N ASP A 114 22.46 7.97 -5.79
CA ASP A 114 22.70 9.18 -4.99
C ASP A 114 21.42 9.61 -4.25
N ARG A 115 20.26 9.56 -4.90
CA ARG A 115 18.97 9.88 -4.27
C ARG A 115 18.60 8.89 -3.17
N LEU A 116 18.80 7.58 -3.39
CA LEU A 116 18.57 6.58 -2.33
C LEU A 116 19.48 6.78 -1.13
N ARG A 117 20.75 7.17 -1.35
CA ARG A 117 21.68 7.47 -0.24
C ARG A 117 21.21 8.67 0.56
N ARG A 118 20.80 9.76 -0.12
CA ARG A 118 20.24 10.94 0.57
C ARG A 118 18.96 10.62 1.33
N ALA A 119 18.11 9.77 0.78
CA ALA A 119 16.93 9.28 1.49
C ALA A 119 17.31 8.56 2.78
N GLU A 120 18.30 7.65 2.70
CA GLU A 120 18.78 6.91 3.87
C GLU A 120 19.38 7.86 4.91
N ASP A 121 20.24 8.80 4.52
CA ASP A 121 20.83 9.80 5.43
C ASP A 121 19.72 10.57 6.20
N CYS A 122 18.65 10.98 5.51
CA CYS A 122 17.51 11.65 6.15
C CYS A 122 16.76 10.74 7.13
N LEU A 123 16.48 9.50 6.73
CA LEU A 123 15.64 8.58 7.48
C LEU A 123 16.38 7.98 8.69
N ASP A 124 17.68 7.73 8.56
CA ASP A 124 18.55 7.34 9.67
C ASP A 124 18.56 8.43 10.75
N GLU A 125 18.69 9.72 10.37
CA GLU A 125 18.59 10.81 11.34
C GLU A 125 17.20 10.88 12.01
N VAL A 126 16.12 10.60 11.27
CA VAL A 126 14.77 10.55 11.88
C VAL A 126 14.70 9.44 12.93
N VAL A 127 15.12 8.21 12.64
CA VAL A 127 15.04 7.10 13.61
C VAL A 127 16.04 7.24 14.76
N ASP A 128 17.18 7.91 14.55
CA ASP A 128 18.13 8.24 15.62
C ASP A 128 17.52 9.21 16.65
N ARG A 129 16.68 10.14 16.18
CA ARG A 129 15.99 11.14 17.02
C ARG A 129 14.66 10.64 17.58
N GLU A 130 13.95 9.84 16.80
CA GLU A 130 12.61 9.32 17.07
C GLU A 130 12.55 7.82 16.73
N PRO A 131 13.09 6.95 17.60
CA PRO A 131 13.15 5.51 17.33
C PRO A 131 11.77 4.85 17.19
N ASP A 132 10.71 5.47 17.73
CA ASP A 132 9.32 5.00 17.63
C ASP A 132 8.61 5.52 16.35
N ASN A 133 9.33 6.17 15.43
CA ASN A 133 8.76 6.66 14.17
C ASN A 133 8.59 5.52 13.14
N ALA A 134 7.44 4.84 13.19
CA ALA A 134 7.11 3.71 12.32
C ALA A 134 7.19 4.06 10.81
N ASP A 135 6.84 5.29 10.43
CA ASP A 135 6.90 5.76 9.04
C ASP A 135 8.34 5.83 8.52
N ALA A 136 9.28 6.27 9.35
CA ALA A 136 10.69 6.28 9.01
C ALA A 136 11.23 4.85 8.82
N TRP A 137 10.88 3.93 9.71
CA TRP A 137 11.21 2.50 9.56
C TRP A 137 10.64 1.90 8.27
N ARG A 138 9.38 2.21 7.92
CA ARG A 138 8.75 1.78 6.66
C ARG A 138 9.57 2.21 5.44
N TYR A 139 10.06 3.45 5.41
CA TYR A 139 10.90 3.91 4.30
C TYR A 139 12.32 3.32 4.33
N LEU A 140 12.89 3.05 5.51
CA LEU A 140 14.16 2.33 5.63
C LEU A 140 14.04 0.88 5.12
N ILE A 141 12.92 0.19 5.37
CA ILE A 141 12.64 -1.14 4.79
C ILE A 141 12.59 -1.07 3.26
N THR A 142 11.95 -0.03 2.72
CA THR A 142 11.90 0.23 1.27
C THR A 142 13.32 0.39 0.70
N LEU A 143 14.18 1.14 1.39
CA LEU A 143 15.59 1.30 1.01
C LEU A 143 16.39 0.00 1.12
N GLY A 144 16.08 -0.84 2.12
CA GLY A 144 16.71 -2.15 2.30
C GLY A 144 16.53 -3.04 1.07
N ARG A 145 15.33 -3.05 0.51
CA ARG A 145 15.04 -3.71 -0.78
C ARG A 145 15.71 -3.00 -1.96
N ALA A 146 15.57 -1.67 -2.04
CA ALA A 146 16.08 -0.91 -3.18
C ALA A 146 17.60 -1.00 -3.32
N ARG A 147 18.33 -1.10 -2.22
CA ARG A 147 19.80 -1.14 -2.17
C ARG A 147 20.38 -2.55 -2.05
N ASP A 148 19.54 -3.58 -2.13
CA ASP A 148 19.94 -4.99 -1.98
C ASP A 148 20.74 -5.22 -0.69
N LEU A 149 20.23 -4.71 0.43
CA LEU A 149 20.93 -4.85 1.72
C LEU A 149 20.87 -6.31 2.21
N PRO A 150 21.90 -6.75 2.97
CA PRO A 150 21.92 -8.07 3.58
C PRO A 150 20.66 -8.35 4.41
N GLU A 151 20.25 -9.62 4.45
CA GLU A 151 19.05 -10.06 5.18
C GLU A 151 19.02 -9.61 6.64
N GLU A 152 20.17 -9.65 7.33
CA GLU A 152 20.29 -9.21 8.73
C GLU A 152 19.88 -7.73 8.90
N GLU A 153 20.31 -6.86 7.99
CA GLU A 153 19.98 -5.44 8.04
C GLU A 153 18.51 -5.18 7.67
N ARG A 154 17.97 -5.93 6.69
CA ARG A 154 16.53 -5.87 6.35
C ARG A 154 15.67 -6.32 7.53
N ARG A 155 16.06 -7.39 8.22
CA ARG A 155 15.40 -7.88 9.43
C ARG A 155 15.49 -6.87 10.56
N ARG A 156 16.66 -6.27 10.82
CA ARG A 156 16.83 -5.23 11.85
C ARG A 156 15.88 -4.05 11.63
N ARG A 157 15.73 -3.58 10.39
CA ARG A 157 14.81 -2.50 10.04
C ARG A 157 13.35 -2.90 10.25
N PHE A 158 13.00 -4.14 9.91
CA PHE A 158 11.66 -4.67 10.17
C PHE A 158 11.38 -4.82 11.66
N ASP A 159 12.34 -5.30 12.45
CA ASP A 159 12.21 -5.40 13.91
C ASP A 159 12.02 -4.00 14.55
N GLY A 160 12.69 -2.97 14.01
CA GLY A 160 12.45 -1.56 14.39
C GLY A 160 11.02 -1.09 14.09
N LEU A 161 10.49 -1.42 12.90
CA LEU A 161 9.08 -1.16 12.57
C LEU A 161 8.14 -1.85 13.56
N ILE A 162 8.35 -3.13 13.85
CA ILE A 162 7.47 -3.90 14.75
C ILE A 162 7.53 -3.35 16.18
N ALA A 163 8.69 -2.87 16.63
CA ALA A 163 8.80 -2.22 17.93
C ALA A 163 8.01 -0.90 18.00
N ALA A 164 7.97 -0.13 16.91
CA ALA A 164 7.26 1.14 16.81
C ALA A 164 5.74 0.97 16.60
N ASP A 165 5.34 0.11 15.65
CA ASP A 165 3.95 -0.21 15.32
C ASP A 165 3.85 -1.64 14.74
N PRO A 166 3.41 -2.63 15.56
CA PRO A 166 3.29 -4.02 15.15
C PRO A 166 2.29 -4.26 14.00
N THR A 167 1.41 -3.31 13.72
CA THR A 167 0.30 -3.41 12.76
C THR A 167 0.46 -2.47 11.56
N HIS A 168 1.63 -1.84 11.41
CA HIS A 168 1.88 -0.84 10.36
C HIS A 168 1.75 -1.43 8.95
N TYR A 169 0.58 -1.24 8.31
CA TYR A 169 0.20 -1.91 7.07
C TYR A 169 1.22 -1.74 5.94
N PHE A 170 1.55 -0.50 5.59
CA PHE A 170 2.47 -0.26 4.48
C PHE A 170 3.90 -0.76 4.74
N GLY A 171 4.30 -0.84 6.01
CA GLY A 171 5.64 -1.33 6.37
C GLY A 171 5.74 -2.84 6.18
N HIS A 172 4.68 -3.56 6.54
CA HIS A 172 4.53 -4.97 6.25
C HIS A 172 4.49 -5.26 4.75
N VAL A 173 3.76 -4.46 3.97
CA VAL A 173 3.73 -4.59 2.50
C VAL A 173 5.12 -4.40 1.91
N GLN A 174 5.90 -3.41 2.36
CA GLN A 174 7.27 -3.20 1.88
C GLN A 174 8.22 -4.35 2.25
N MET A 175 8.05 -4.95 3.43
CA MET A 175 8.83 -6.13 3.81
C MET A 175 8.46 -7.35 2.95
N LEU A 176 7.16 -7.59 2.71
CA LEU A 176 6.68 -8.64 1.81
C LEU A 176 7.28 -8.49 0.41
N GLU A 177 7.26 -7.28 -0.15
CA GLU A 177 7.89 -6.99 -1.44
C GLU A 177 9.38 -7.33 -1.46
N GLY A 178 10.10 -7.07 -0.37
CA GLY A 178 11.52 -7.40 -0.23
C GLY A 178 11.82 -8.90 -0.21
N LEU A 179 10.82 -9.73 0.06
CA LEU A 179 10.95 -11.19 0.08
C LEU A 179 10.54 -11.84 -1.24
N MET A 180 10.00 -11.08 -2.20
CA MET A 180 9.63 -11.61 -3.51
C MET A 180 10.87 -12.10 -4.29
N PRO A 181 10.76 -13.18 -5.09
CA PRO A 181 11.88 -13.71 -5.89
C PRO A 181 12.57 -12.67 -6.79
N LYS A 182 11.81 -11.75 -7.37
CA LYS A 182 12.33 -10.67 -8.24
C LYS A 182 13.24 -9.67 -7.52
N TRP A 183 13.27 -9.68 -6.19
CA TRP A 183 14.10 -8.84 -5.34
C TRP A 183 15.12 -9.68 -4.54
N GLY A 184 15.49 -10.86 -5.05
CA GLY A 184 16.50 -11.73 -4.41
C GLY A 184 15.97 -12.56 -3.24
N GLY A 185 14.66 -12.52 -2.97
CA GLY A 185 14.01 -13.40 -2.00
C GLY A 185 13.59 -14.74 -2.60
N SER A 186 12.57 -15.38 -2.00
CA SER A 186 12.01 -16.65 -2.47
C SER A 186 10.51 -16.69 -2.23
N THR A 187 9.80 -17.48 -3.05
CA THR A 187 8.35 -17.67 -2.90
C THR A 187 8.04 -18.25 -1.51
N GLU A 188 8.86 -19.19 -1.04
CA GLU A 188 8.76 -19.80 0.28
C GLU A 188 8.88 -18.78 1.40
N ALA A 189 9.91 -17.91 1.37
CA ALA A 189 10.10 -16.87 2.38
C ALA A 189 8.96 -15.83 2.36
N MET A 190 8.50 -15.44 1.18
CA MET A 190 7.39 -14.50 1.01
C MET A 190 6.09 -15.03 1.64
N PHE A 191 5.70 -16.27 1.32
CA PHE A 191 4.50 -16.87 1.90
C PHE A 191 4.63 -17.18 3.40
N ALA A 192 5.81 -17.64 3.84
CA ALA A 192 6.07 -17.86 5.25
C ALA A 192 5.89 -16.57 6.05
N PHE A 193 6.45 -15.46 5.57
CA PHE A 193 6.28 -14.14 6.18
C PHE A 193 4.82 -13.69 6.18
N ALA A 194 4.12 -13.77 5.05
CA ALA A 194 2.72 -13.34 4.95
C ALA A 194 1.83 -14.08 5.96
N ARG A 195 1.96 -15.41 6.05
CA ARG A 195 1.18 -16.25 6.97
C ARG A 195 1.57 -16.03 8.43
N GLU A 196 2.85 -15.90 8.73
CA GLU A 196 3.33 -15.59 10.08
C GLU A 196 2.75 -14.26 10.58
N ARG A 197 2.82 -13.21 9.75
CA ARG A 197 2.30 -11.89 10.12
C ARG A 197 0.77 -11.87 10.20
N ALA A 198 0.08 -12.58 9.31
CA ALA A 198 -1.37 -12.75 9.37
C ALA A 198 -1.81 -13.37 10.71
N ALA A 199 -1.17 -14.47 11.11
CA ALA A 199 -1.48 -15.16 12.36
C ALA A 199 -1.11 -14.34 13.61
N ALA A 200 -0.06 -13.50 13.52
CA ALA A 200 0.36 -12.63 14.62
C ALA A 200 -0.53 -11.40 14.82
N CYS A 201 -1.27 -10.98 13.78
CA CYS A 201 -2.06 -9.74 13.77
C CYS A 201 -3.49 -9.98 13.25
N PRO A 202 -4.28 -10.91 13.83
CA PRO A 202 -5.68 -11.09 13.46
C PRO A 202 -6.52 -9.85 13.81
N GLY A 203 -7.63 -9.63 13.12
CA GLY A 203 -8.48 -8.45 13.29
C GLY A 203 -7.89 -7.16 12.71
N THR A 204 -6.87 -7.26 11.86
CA THR A 204 -6.20 -6.10 11.24
C THR A 204 -6.16 -6.22 9.72
N HIS A 205 -5.51 -5.26 9.05
CA HIS A 205 -5.25 -5.31 7.60
C HIS A 205 -4.12 -6.26 7.20
N ILE A 206 -3.29 -6.69 8.16
CA ILE A 206 -2.08 -7.48 7.93
C ILE A 206 -2.34 -8.84 7.24
N PRO A 207 -3.43 -9.58 7.49
CA PRO A 207 -3.69 -10.83 6.77
C PRO A 207 -3.88 -10.65 5.25
N THR A 208 -4.18 -9.44 4.76
CA THR A 208 -4.18 -9.11 3.33
C THR A 208 -2.84 -9.40 2.65
N LEU A 209 -1.73 -9.48 3.39
CA LEU A 209 -0.43 -9.88 2.83
C LEU A 209 -0.46 -11.25 2.16
N VAL A 210 -1.29 -12.19 2.65
CA VAL A 210 -1.46 -13.52 2.04
C VAL A 210 -2.05 -13.37 0.64
N VAL A 211 -3.08 -12.53 0.50
CA VAL A 211 -3.65 -12.17 -0.80
C VAL A 211 -2.60 -11.54 -1.70
N LEU A 212 -1.87 -10.52 -1.22
CA LEU A 212 -0.83 -9.85 -2.01
C LEU A 212 0.28 -10.83 -2.47
N ALA A 213 0.65 -11.80 -1.64
CA ALA A 213 1.61 -12.85 -1.99
C ALA A 213 1.09 -13.74 -3.13
N HIS A 214 -0.18 -14.16 -3.09
CA HIS A 214 -0.81 -14.91 -4.19
C HIS A 214 -0.95 -14.07 -5.47
N LEU A 215 -1.32 -12.79 -5.35
CA LEU A 215 -1.45 -11.88 -6.51
C LEU A 215 -0.11 -11.56 -7.18
N GLU A 216 0.99 -11.60 -6.43
CA GLU A 216 2.34 -11.58 -7.01
C GLU A 216 2.66 -12.92 -7.68
N ASN A 217 2.50 -14.03 -6.94
CA ASN A 217 2.92 -15.35 -7.41
C ASN A 217 2.17 -15.79 -8.68
N ARG A 218 0.89 -15.42 -8.82
CA ARG A 218 0.07 -15.78 -9.99
C ARG A 218 0.65 -15.30 -11.31
N ARG A 219 1.37 -14.17 -11.33
CA ARG A 219 1.94 -13.56 -12.55
C ARG A 219 2.93 -14.47 -13.27
N GLY A 220 3.61 -15.34 -12.51
CA GLY A 220 4.54 -16.33 -13.05
C GLY A 220 4.01 -17.77 -13.08
N ASN A 221 2.79 -18.02 -12.61
CA ASN A 221 2.30 -19.37 -12.30
C ASN A 221 0.93 -19.69 -12.94
N GLY A 222 0.62 -19.11 -14.09
CA GLY A 222 -0.61 -19.43 -14.83
C GLY A 222 -1.72 -18.39 -14.71
N GLY A 223 -1.44 -17.20 -14.15
CA GLY A 223 -2.43 -16.12 -14.11
C GLY A 223 -3.58 -16.46 -13.16
N ASN A 224 -4.83 -16.29 -13.60
CA ASN A 224 -5.99 -16.51 -12.74
C ASN A 224 -6.25 -18.00 -12.45
N ASP A 225 -5.88 -18.93 -13.35
CA ASP A 225 -5.97 -20.38 -13.14
C ASP A 225 -5.21 -20.85 -11.88
N TYR A 226 -4.18 -20.10 -11.46
CA TYR A 226 -3.47 -20.34 -10.21
C TYR A 226 -4.35 -20.11 -8.98
N LEU A 227 -5.21 -19.10 -9.00
CA LEU A 227 -6.07 -18.74 -7.89
C LEU A 227 -7.22 -19.74 -7.70
N GLU A 228 -7.58 -20.46 -8.75
CA GLU A 228 -8.64 -21.48 -8.74
C GLU A 228 -8.23 -22.79 -8.03
N ARG A 229 -6.97 -22.92 -7.60
CA ARG A 229 -6.50 -24.12 -6.89
C ARG A 229 -7.06 -24.18 -5.47
N ASP A 230 -7.51 -25.36 -5.06
CA ASP A 230 -8.06 -25.61 -3.71
C ASP A 230 -7.13 -25.13 -2.57
N ASP A 231 -5.82 -25.34 -2.70
CA ASP A 231 -4.84 -24.93 -1.69
C ASP A 231 -4.69 -23.40 -1.60
N VAL A 232 -4.90 -22.69 -2.70
CA VAL A 232 -4.87 -21.22 -2.77
C VAL A 232 -6.19 -20.63 -2.27
N ALA A 233 -7.31 -21.26 -2.64
CA ALA A 233 -8.64 -20.87 -2.18
C ALA A 233 -8.77 -20.96 -0.66
N GLU A 234 -8.28 -22.04 -0.05
CA GLU A 234 -8.27 -22.21 1.39
C GLU A 234 -7.42 -21.16 2.10
N ASP A 235 -6.20 -20.87 1.60
CA ASP A 235 -5.29 -19.88 2.22
C ASP A 235 -5.87 -18.45 2.16
N ILE A 236 -6.47 -18.07 1.03
CA ILE A 236 -7.16 -16.78 0.86
C ILE A 236 -8.40 -16.69 1.75
N TRP A 237 -9.18 -17.77 1.85
CA TRP A 237 -10.33 -17.82 2.75
C TRP A 237 -9.90 -17.68 4.21
N GLN A 238 -8.90 -18.42 4.68
CA GLN A 238 -8.36 -18.28 6.03
C GLN A 238 -7.86 -16.86 6.30
N ALA A 239 -7.16 -16.25 5.34
CA ALA A 239 -6.71 -14.87 5.47
C ALA A 239 -7.86 -13.87 5.60
N SER A 240 -9.00 -14.10 4.92
CA SER A 240 -10.17 -13.23 5.05
C SER A 240 -10.84 -13.37 6.43
N GLN A 241 -10.88 -14.58 6.99
CA GLN A 241 -11.37 -14.84 8.35
C GLN A 241 -10.50 -14.18 9.43
N LEU A 242 -9.20 -14.02 9.19
CA LEU A 242 -8.30 -13.30 10.10
C LEU A 242 -8.38 -11.77 9.93
N SER A 243 -9.02 -11.26 8.87
CA SER A 243 -9.06 -9.83 8.52
C SER A 243 -10.50 -9.34 8.46
N VAL A 244 -11.01 -8.99 7.27
CA VAL A 244 -12.31 -8.33 7.05
C VAL A 244 -13.52 -9.07 7.61
N PHE A 245 -13.41 -10.37 7.91
CA PHE A 245 -14.47 -11.16 8.55
C PHE A 245 -14.18 -11.52 10.01
N HIS A 246 -13.09 -11.00 10.58
CA HIS A 246 -12.78 -11.19 11.99
C HIS A 246 -13.66 -10.30 12.87
N ASP A 247 -14.20 -10.82 13.98
CA ASP A 247 -15.12 -10.09 14.87
C ASP A 247 -14.52 -8.78 15.42
N ASP A 248 -13.20 -8.76 15.68
CA ASP A 248 -12.51 -7.57 16.19
C ASP A 248 -12.03 -6.60 15.10
N TYR A 249 -12.28 -6.88 13.81
CA TYR A 249 -11.79 -6.04 12.71
C TYR A 249 -12.32 -4.61 12.80
N GLN A 250 -11.40 -3.63 12.78
CA GLN A 250 -11.75 -2.22 12.81
C GLN A 250 -11.58 -1.62 11.42
N GLU A 251 -12.64 -0.99 10.92
CA GLU A 251 -12.57 -0.21 9.70
C GLU A 251 -11.82 1.12 9.95
N THR A 252 -11.00 1.49 8.98
CA THR A 252 -10.09 2.63 9.01
C THR A 252 -9.97 3.23 7.61
N LEU A 253 -9.19 4.29 7.45
CA LEU A 253 -8.95 4.94 6.16
C LEU A 253 -8.47 3.96 5.07
N LEU A 254 -7.61 2.99 5.40
CA LEU A 254 -7.05 2.05 4.41
C LEU A 254 -7.96 0.88 4.08
N THR A 255 -9.08 0.71 4.78
CA THR A 255 -9.98 -0.43 4.62
C THR A 255 -10.46 -0.64 3.17
N PRO A 256 -10.77 0.41 2.36
CA PRO A 256 -11.08 0.24 0.94
C PRO A 256 -9.99 -0.49 0.15
N ILE A 257 -8.71 -0.30 0.46
CA ILE A 257 -7.62 -1.03 -0.20
C ILE A 257 -7.72 -2.52 0.11
N VAL A 258 -8.02 -2.87 1.36
CA VAL A 258 -8.14 -4.25 1.83
C VAL A 258 -9.35 -4.94 1.19
N TRP A 259 -10.51 -4.28 1.22
CA TRP A 259 -11.73 -4.78 0.56
C TRP A 259 -11.50 -5.12 -0.90
N ASN A 260 -10.89 -4.22 -1.67
CA ASN A 260 -10.69 -4.44 -3.10
C ASN A 260 -9.74 -5.61 -3.39
N ASN A 261 -8.73 -5.83 -2.55
CA ASN A 261 -7.85 -7.00 -2.70
C ASN A 261 -8.57 -8.31 -2.34
N PHE A 262 -9.35 -8.34 -1.25
CA PHE A 262 -10.11 -9.54 -0.88
C PHE A 262 -11.26 -9.84 -1.84
N ALA A 263 -12.04 -8.85 -2.26
CA ALA A 263 -13.11 -9.03 -3.24
C ALA A 263 -12.56 -9.64 -4.54
N PHE A 264 -11.42 -9.13 -5.00
CA PHE A 264 -10.72 -9.69 -6.15
C PHE A 264 -10.36 -11.16 -5.92
N ALA A 265 -9.62 -11.44 -4.85
CA ALA A 265 -9.08 -12.77 -4.58
C ALA A 265 -10.20 -13.81 -4.37
N LEU A 266 -11.20 -13.48 -3.56
CA LEU A 266 -12.33 -14.35 -3.24
C LEU A 266 -13.19 -14.67 -4.47
N THR A 267 -13.29 -13.74 -5.43
CA THR A 267 -13.99 -14.00 -6.71
C THR A 267 -13.28 -15.08 -7.51
N PHE A 268 -11.95 -14.99 -7.64
CA PHE A 268 -11.16 -15.96 -8.42
C PHE A 268 -10.91 -17.29 -7.70
N THR A 269 -11.17 -17.36 -6.39
CA THR A 269 -11.13 -18.61 -5.62
C THR A 269 -12.51 -19.25 -5.46
N GLY A 270 -13.55 -18.74 -6.13
CA GLY A 270 -14.92 -19.28 -6.07
C GLY A 270 -15.67 -19.02 -4.76
N GLN A 271 -15.17 -18.14 -3.89
CA GLN A 271 -15.79 -17.84 -2.59
C GLN A 271 -16.85 -16.74 -2.72
N PHE A 272 -17.85 -17.00 -3.58
CA PHE A 272 -18.81 -15.99 -4.04
C PHE A 272 -19.62 -15.33 -2.92
N PRO A 273 -20.14 -16.04 -1.89
CA PRO A 273 -20.85 -15.39 -0.78
C PRO A 273 -20.00 -14.33 -0.06
N SER A 274 -18.72 -14.66 0.19
CA SER A 274 -17.78 -13.73 0.82
C SER A 274 -17.43 -12.58 -0.12
N ALA A 275 -17.13 -12.88 -1.39
CA ALA A 275 -16.82 -11.86 -2.39
C ALA A 275 -17.98 -10.86 -2.56
N SER A 276 -19.21 -11.34 -2.72
CA SER A 276 -20.41 -10.51 -2.86
C SER A 276 -20.65 -9.63 -1.64
N SER A 277 -20.49 -10.15 -0.43
CA SER A 277 -20.62 -9.32 0.78
C SER A 277 -19.64 -8.14 0.81
N ILE A 278 -18.42 -8.31 0.28
CA ILE A 278 -17.44 -7.22 0.20
C ILE A 278 -17.80 -6.27 -0.93
N PHE A 279 -18.25 -6.76 -2.08
CA PHE A 279 -18.74 -5.90 -3.16
C PHE A 279 -19.92 -5.01 -2.73
N ASP A 280 -20.78 -5.51 -1.86
CA ASP A 280 -21.91 -4.75 -1.30
C ASP A 280 -21.46 -3.64 -0.34
N VAL A 281 -20.27 -3.73 0.23
CA VAL A 281 -19.70 -2.63 1.05
C VAL A 281 -18.84 -1.68 0.19
N ILE A 282 -18.18 -2.20 -0.85
CA ILE A 282 -17.44 -1.35 -1.81
C ILE A 282 -18.38 -0.40 -2.54
N GLU A 283 -19.54 -0.92 -2.95
CA GLU A 283 -20.54 -0.23 -3.80
C GLU A 283 -19.88 0.51 -4.97
N ASP A 284 -20.30 1.75 -5.23
CA ASP A 284 -19.72 2.61 -6.27
C ASP A 284 -18.73 3.65 -5.68
N ASP A 285 -18.60 3.73 -4.35
CA ASP A 285 -17.84 4.78 -3.65
C ASP A 285 -16.38 4.38 -3.36
N TRP A 286 -16.11 3.09 -3.18
CA TRP A 286 -14.83 2.58 -2.66
C TRP A 286 -14.04 1.74 -3.67
N ILE A 287 -14.32 1.92 -4.96
CA ILE A 287 -13.67 1.14 -6.02
C ILE A 287 -12.23 1.64 -6.20
N MET A 288 -11.23 0.81 -5.89
CA MET A 288 -9.82 1.18 -5.98
C MET A 288 -9.23 0.86 -7.35
N LYS A 289 -8.31 1.66 -7.88
CA LYS A 289 -7.66 1.35 -9.17
C LYS A 289 -6.97 -0.02 -9.20
N SER A 290 -6.31 -0.41 -8.11
CA SER A 290 -5.74 -1.74 -7.93
C SER A 290 -6.66 -2.53 -6.98
N PRO A 291 -6.94 -3.81 -7.24
CA PRO A 291 -6.28 -4.70 -8.21
C PRO A 291 -6.91 -4.75 -9.62
N TRP A 292 -7.99 -4.00 -9.87
CA TRP A 292 -8.79 -4.14 -11.10
C TRP A 292 -8.08 -3.61 -12.36
N GLY A 293 -7.37 -2.50 -12.27
CA GLY A 293 -6.70 -1.85 -13.41
C GLY A 293 -7.66 -1.03 -14.28
N ASP A 294 -8.87 -1.53 -14.52
CA ASP A 294 -9.95 -0.87 -15.25
C ASP A 294 -11.32 -1.11 -14.59
N MET A 295 -12.28 -0.21 -14.87
CA MET A 295 -13.59 -0.19 -14.22
C MET A 295 -14.52 -1.28 -14.77
N ASP A 296 -14.42 -1.59 -16.07
CA ASP A 296 -15.26 -2.61 -16.70
C ASP A 296 -14.98 -3.98 -16.06
N PHE A 297 -13.71 -4.29 -15.82
CA PHE A 297 -13.30 -5.53 -15.17
C PHE A 297 -13.76 -5.64 -13.70
N PHE A 298 -13.81 -4.53 -12.96
CA PHE A 298 -14.43 -4.50 -11.63
C PHE A 298 -15.92 -4.89 -11.71
N VAL A 299 -16.67 -4.25 -12.61
CA VAL A 299 -18.10 -4.50 -12.79
C VAL A 299 -18.35 -5.94 -13.23
N GLU A 300 -17.56 -6.47 -14.17
CA GLU A 300 -17.61 -7.87 -14.61
C GLU A 300 -17.40 -8.84 -13.44
N CYS A 301 -16.37 -8.63 -12.60
CA CYS A 301 -16.11 -9.49 -11.45
C CYS A 301 -17.22 -9.42 -10.40
N ARG A 302 -17.75 -8.22 -10.13
CA ARG A 302 -18.86 -8.01 -9.20
C ARG A 302 -20.11 -8.75 -9.65
N ASP A 303 -20.48 -8.58 -10.91
CA ASP A 303 -21.67 -9.18 -11.48
C ASP A 303 -21.51 -10.70 -11.59
N TYR A 304 -20.31 -11.18 -11.91
CA TYR A 304 -19.97 -12.61 -11.89
C TYR A 304 -20.12 -13.22 -10.49
N ALA A 305 -19.56 -12.58 -9.45
CA ALA A 305 -19.70 -13.08 -8.08
C ALA A 305 -21.17 -13.17 -7.65
N ARG A 306 -21.98 -12.14 -7.95
CA ARG A 306 -23.41 -12.12 -7.64
C ARG A 306 -24.21 -13.19 -8.40
N ALA A 307 -23.86 -13.45 -9.66
CA ALA A 307 -24.55 -14.47 -10.47
C ALA A 307 -24.30 -15.91 -9.98
N ASN A 308 -23.18 -16.17 -9.31
CA ASN A 308 -22.82 -17.51 -8.81
C ASN A 308 -23.16 -17.70 -7.32
N LEU A 309 -23.99 -16.84 -6.72
CA LEU A 309 -24.49 -17.03 -5.34
C LEU A 309 -25.51 -18.17 -5.23
N GLU A 310 -26.15 -18.56 -6.33
CA GLU A 310 -27.32 -19.46 -6.33
C GLU A 310 -26.99 -20.92 -6.69
N ASP A 311 -25.73 -21.24 -7.02
CA ASP A 311 -25.33 -22.56 -7.54
C ASP A 311 -24.76 -23.53 -6.47
N ASP A 312 -24.80 -23.16 -5.17
CA ASP A 312 -24.28 -23.96 -4.04
C ASP A 312 -25.37 -24.72 -3.22
N ASP A 313 -26.57 -24.92 -3.78
CA ASP A 313 -27.67 -25.75 -3.20
C ASP A 313 -27.63 -27.23 -3.61
#